data_AF-A0A3M1PYU5-F1
#
_entry.id   AF-A0A3M1PYU5-F1
#
_cell.length_a   1.000
_cell.length_b   1.000
_cell.length_c   1.000
_cell.angle_alpha   90.00
_cell.angle_beta   90.00
_cell.angle_gamma   90.00
#
_symmetry.space_group_name_H-M   'P 1'
#
loop_
_entity.id
_entity.type
_entity.pdbx_description
1 polymer ?
#
loop_
_entity_poly.entity_id
_entity_poly.type
_entity_poly.pdbx_seq_one_letter_code
_entity_poly.pdbx_strand_id
1 'polypeptide(L)'
;MSWSDVGQWLKNNAGKGAALVGSLVSGNIPGAVAAGVALVSSATGTDDPEQALAELQSNPDTLLKLKQLAVENEKDIRRHMEAMHLAELQDRQAEHHEQQETIRAGDRATDEYVRRTRPKMARQSWWATIAYVIGFEAAHAFGLTQAGASMDLAMILLAPAAAYIGFRTWDKWGKARFAGVANG
;
A
#
# COMPACT_ATOMS: atom_id res chain seq x y z
N MET A 1 24.74 -39.11 16.37
CA MET A 1 23.67 -38.20 16.84
C MET A 1 23.46 -37.10 15.82
N SER A 2 22.29 -36.46 15.77
CA SER A 2 21.95 -35.47 14.73
C SER A 2 21.59 -34.10 15.32
N TRP A 3 21.66 -33.04 14.51
CA TRP A 3 21.26 -31.69 14.94
C TRP A 3 19.82 -31.63 15.45
N SER A 4 18.92 -32.46 14.92
CA SER A 4 17.53 -32.50 15.42
C SER A 4 17.46 -32.97 16.87
N ASP A 5 18.34 -33.87 17.30
CA ASP A 5 18.43 -34.36 18.68
C ASP A 5 18.87 -33.24 19.63
N VAL A 6 19.86 -32.44 19.20
CA VAL A 6 20.32 -31.23 19.94
C VAL A 6 19.19 -30.21 20.06
N GLY A 7 18.46 -29.97 18.95
CA GLY A 7 17.33 -29.08 18.93
C GLY A 7 16.18 -29.54 19.83
N GLN A 8 15.89 -30.84 19.85
CA GLN A 8 14.85 -31.43 20.69
C GLN A 8 15.22 -31.36 22.17
N TRP A 9 16.49 -31.57 22.52
CA TRP A 9 16.96 -31.40 23.89
C TRP A 9 16.84 -29.94 24.34
N LEU A 10 17.21 -28.97 23.50
CA LEU A 10 17.08 -27.54 23.79
C LEU A 10 15.63 -27.11 24.02
N LYS A 11 14.69 -27.61 23.21
CA LYS A 11 13.24 -27.37 23.40
C LYS A 11 12.76 -27.82 24.78
N ASN A 12 13.19 -29.01 25.19
CA ASN A 12 12.68 -29.66 26.39
C ASN A 12 13.36 -29.18 27.68
N ASN A 13 14.59 -28.66 27.60
CA ASN A 13 15.43 -28.46 28.79
C ASN A 13 16.01 -27.03 28.95
N ALA A 14 16.04 -26.19 27.91
CA ALA A 14 16.88 -24.99 27.94
C ALA A 14 16.16 -23.66 28.27
N GLY A 15 14.84 -23.68 28.51
CA GLY A 15 14.03 -22.48 28.79
C GLY A 15 13.80 -21.59 27.56
N LYS A 16 13.01 -20.51 27.70
CA LYS A 16 12.40 -19.79 26.54
C LYS A 16 13.37 -19.41 25.40
N GLY A 17 14.49 -18.76 25.69
CA GLY A 17 15.42 -18.29 24.64
C GLY A 17 16.13 -19.42 23.89
N ALA A 18 16.61 -20.43 24.61
CA ALA A 18 17.29 -21.56 24.00
C ALA A 18 16.31 -22.60 23.40
N ALA A 19 15.07 -22.65 23.89
CA ALA A 19 13.99 -23.43 23.27
C ALA A 19 13.60 -22.88 21.89
N LEU A 20 13.65 -21.56 21.68
CA LEU A 20 13.47 -20.95 20.36
C LEU A 20 14.59 -21.38 19.40
N VAL A 21 15.85 -21.36 19.84
CA VAL A 21 16.97 -21.90 19.04
C VAL A 21 16.76 -23.39 18.75
N GLY A 22 16.31 -24.18 19.73
CA GLY A 22 15.96 -25.59 19.53
C GLY A 22 14.85 -25.79 18.49
N SER A 23 13.92 -24.84 18.40
CA SER A 23 12.85 -24.80 17.40
C SER A 23 13.37 -24.55 16.00
N LEU A 24 14.36 -23.67 15.88
CA LEU A 24 15.04 -23.38 14.62
C LEU A 24 15.81 -24.62 14.14
N VAL A 25 16.62 -25.22 15.01
CA VAL A 25 17.48 -26.38 14.69
C VAL A 25 16.68 -27.62 14.26
N SER A 26 15.52 -27.87 14.88
CA SER A 26 14.69 -29.05 14.57
C SER A 26 13.50 -28.75 13.65
N GLY A 27 13.46 -27.55 13.06
CA GLY A 27 12.40 -27.12 12.14
C GLY A 27 12.46 -27.80 10.77
N ASN A 28 11.44 -27.58 9.95
CA ASN A 28 11.36 -28.11 8.58
C ASN A 28 11.83 -27.11 7.50
N ILE A 29 12.19 -25.88 7.88
CA ILE A 29 12.68 -24.85 6.97
C ILE A 29 14.22 -24.91 6.96
N PRO A 30 14.87 -25.31 5.85
CA PRO A 30 16.33 -25.49 5.81
C PRO A 30 17.13 -24.27 6.29
N GLY A 31 16.68 -23.06 5.94
CA GLY A 31 17.33 -21.82 6.38
C GLY A 31 17.20 -21.54 7.89
N ALA A 32 16.08 -21.92 8.50
CA ALA A 32 15.89 -21.79 9.94
C ALA A 32 16.75 -22.80 10.70
N VAL A 33 16.88 -24.02 10.18
CA VAL A 33 17.78 -25.05 10.72
C VAL A 33 19.22 -24.56 10.71
N ALA A 34 19.69 -24.04 9.58
CA ALA A 34 21.04 -23.50 9.47
C ALA A 34 21.31 -22.36 10.46
N ALA A 35 20.36 -21.43 10.63
CA ALA A 35 20.48 -20.34 11.61
C ALA A 35 20.52 -20.84 13.05
N GLY A 36 19.68 -21.82 13.39
CA GLY A 36 19.68 -22.46 14.70
C GLY A 36 21.00 -23.19 14.99
N VAL A 37 21.52 -23.92 14.00
CA VAL A 37 22.80 -24.64 14.11
C VAL A 37 23.95 -23.65 14.31
N ALA A 38 23.99 -22.56 13.53
CA ALA A 38 25.01 -21.53 13.66
C ALA A 38 25.03 -20.86 15.05
N LEU A 39 23.85 -20.65 15.66
CA LEU A 39 23.74 -20.13 17.03
C LEU A 39 24.31 -21.12 18.06
N VAL A 40 24.01 -22.41 17.89
CA VAL A 40 24.53 -23.46 18.76
C VAL A 40 26.04 -23.60 18.61
N SER A 41 26.55 -23.70 17.37
CA SER A 41 27.98 -23.75 17.08
C SER A 41 28.73 -22.54 17.62
N SER A 42 28.16 -21.33 17.55
CA SER A 42 28.77 -20.12 18.12
C SER A 42 28.83 -20.13 19.65
N ALA A 43 27.84 -20.74 20.29
CA ALA A 43 27.82 -20.90 21.74
C ALA A 43 28.82 -21.96 22.22
N THR A 44 28.84 -23.13 21.58
CA THR A 44 29.64 -24.31 21.98
C THR A 44 31.05 -24.32 21.40
N GLY A 45 31.32 -23.59 20.32
CA GLY A 45 32.61 -23.56 19.62
C GLY A 45 32.91 -24.80 18.78
N THR A 46 31.91 -25.65 18.52
CA THR A 46 32.04 -26.88 17.73
C THR A 46 30.89 -27.02 16.76
N ASP A 47 31.17 -27.59 15.58
CA ASP A 47 30.20 -27.90 14.53
C ASP A 47 29.75 -29.36 14.56
N ASP A 48 30.20 -30.12 15.57
CA ASP A 48 29.79 -31.50 15.79
C ASP A 48 28.58 -31.55 16.75
N PRO A 49 27.41 -32.07 16.32
CA PRO A 49 26.21 -32.15 17.16
C PRO A 49 26.39 -32.99 18.43
N GLU A 50 27.27 -34.00 18.43
CA GLU A 50 27.55 -34.80 19.64
C GLU A 50 28.28 -34.00 20.70
N GLN A 51 29.34 -33.31 20.28
CA GLN A 51 30.14 -32.46 21.15
C GLN A 51 29.34 -31.24 21.61
N ALA A 52 28.54 -30.64 20.73
CA ALA A 52 27.69 -29.50 21.05
C ALA A 52 26.68 -29.87 22.14
N LEU A 53 26.01 -31.02 22.05
CA LEU A 53 25.08 -31.44 23.10
C LEU A 53 25.81 -31.76 24.41
N ALA A 54 26.94 -32.45 24.34
CA ALA A 54 27.74 -32.75 25.53
C ALA A 54 28.14 -31.47 26.27
N GLU A 55 28.58 -30.45 25.53
CA GLU A 55 28.97 -29.14 26.08
C GLU A 55 27.77 -28.35 26.63
N LEU A 56 26.60 -28.45 25.99
CA LEU A 56 25.36 -27.85 26.49
C LEU A 56 24.84 -28.55 27.77
N GLN A 57 25.12 -29.84 27.94
CA GLN A 57 24.73 -30.61 29.12
C GLN A 57 25.71 -30.48 30.28
N SER A 58 27.01 -30.45 29.99
CA SER A 58 28.08 -30.41 30.99
C SER A 58 28.32 -29.02 31.55
N ASN A 59 28.10 -27.98 30.73
CA ASN A 59 28.52 -26.63 31.04
C ASN A 59 27.32 -25.66 31.11
N PRO A 60 26.93 -25.19 32.29
CA PRO A 60 25.83 -24.23 32.41
C PRO A 60 26.16 -22.86 31.77
N ASP A 61 27.44 -22.51 31.61
CA ASP A 61 27.85 -21.23 31.03
C ASP A 61 27.61 -21.19 29.51
N THR A 62 27.70 -22.32 28.82
CA THR A 62 27.46 -22.39 27.37
C THR A 62 25.97 -22.18 27.05
N LEU A 63 25.08 -22.69 27.90
CA LEU A 63 23.65 -22.40 27.84
C LEU A 63 23.33 -20.92 28.08
N LEU A 64 24.04 -20.28 29.01
CA LEU A 64 23.89 -18.84 29.25
C LEU A 64 24.37 -18.03 28.05
N LYS A 65 25.53 -18.39 27.47
CA LYS A 65 26.06 -17.77 26.25
C LYS A 65 25.11 -17.94 25.07
N LEU A 66 24.53 -19.13 24.88
CA LEU A 66 23.53 -19.37 23.83
C LEU A 66 22.30 -18.47 24.00
N LYS A 67 21.81 -18.30 25.23
CA LYS A 67 20.70 -17.39 25.53
C LYS A 67 21.05 -15.94 25.25
N GLN A 68 22.26 -15.50 25.60
CA GLN A 68 22.74 -14.15 25.31
C GLN A 68 22.80 -13.89 23.80
N LEU A 69 23.39 -14.81 23.04
CA LEU A 69 23.46 -14.74 21.58
C LEU A 69 22.06 -14.71 20.93
N ALA A 70 21.11 -15.50 21.45
CA ALA A 70 19.74 -15.48 20.96
C ALA A 70 19.05 -14.12 21.20
N VAL A 71 19.25 -13.52 22.38
CA VAL A 71 18.69 -12.20 22.72
C VAL A 71 19.34 -11.09 21.90
N GLU A 72 20.64 -11.18 21.63
CA GLU A 72 21.36 -10.23 20.78
C GLU A 72 20.87 -10.27 19.34
N ASN A 73 20.78 -11.46 18.74
CA ASN A 73 20.25 -11.63 17.38
C ASN A 73 18.82 -11.10 17.25
N GLU A 74 17.95 -11.34 18.24
CA GLU A 74 16.58 -10.82 18.24
C GLU A 74 16.53 -9.28 18.29
N LYS A 75 17.50 -8.64 18.95
CA LYS A 75 17.62 -7.17 18.93
C LYS A 75 18.09 -6.67 17.57
N ASP A 76 19.05 -7.35 16.97
CA ASP A 76 19.59 -6.94 15.66
C ASP A 76 18.57 -7.13 14.53
N ILE A 77 17.81 -8.23 14.55
CA ILE A 77 16.70 -8.45 13.62
C ILE A 77 15.66 -7.32 13.75
N ARG A 78 15.27 -6.95 14.98
CA ARG A 78 14.33 -5.84 15.20
C ARG A 78 14.85 -4.51 14.67
N ARG A 79 16.10 -4.18 14.95
CA ARG A 79 16.75 -2.97 14.40
C ARG A 79 16.80 -2.98 12.88
N HIS A 80 17.10 -4.12 12.28
CA HIS A 80 17.13 -4.26 10.84
C HIS A 80 15.74 -4.08 10.22
N MET A 81 14.70 -4.68 10.82
CA MET A 81 13.30 -4.48 10.39
C MET A 81 12.87 -3.03 10.52
N GLU A 82 13.20 -2.37 11.62
CA GLU A 82 12.94 -0.93 11.83
C GLU A 82 13.63 -0.09 10.75
N ALA A 83 14.92 -0.34 10.47
CA ALA A 83 15.67 0.38 9.44
C ALA A 83 15.09 0.18 8.04
N MET A 84 14.72 -1.05 7.68
CA MET A 84 14.07 -1.37 6.41
C MET A 84 12.72 -0.68 6.28
N HIS A 85 11.92 -0.70 7.34
CA HIS A 85 10.61 -0.06 7.34
C HIS A 85 10.72 1.47 7.24
N LEU A 86 11.69 2.07 7.93
CA LEU A 86 11.96 3.51 7.82
C LEU A 86 12.40 3.90 6.41
N ALA A 87 13.26 3.11 5.77
CA ALA A 87 13.69 3.36 4.39
C ALA A 87 12.50 3.28 3.42
N GLU A 88 11.62 2.30 3.58
CA GLU A 88 10.40 2.16 2.78
C GLU A 88 9.43 3.34 2.97
N LEU A 89 9.24 3.78 4.22
CA LEU A 89 8.39 4.94 4.51
C LEU A 89 8.96 6.23 3.92
N GLN A 90 10.28 6.42 3.96
CA GLN A 90 10.94 7.58 3.36
C GLN A 90 10.79 7.59 1.84
N ASP A 91 10.97 6.45 1.19
CA ASP A 91 10.82 6.31 -0.27
C ASP A 91 9.39 6.66 -0.70
N ARG A 92 8.38 6.09 -0.03
CA ARG A 92 6.96 6.43 -0.28
C ARG A 92 6.66 7.91 -0.04
N GLN A 93 7.24 8.51 1.01
CA GLN A 93 7.08 9.94 1.26
C GLN A 93 7.70 10.79 0.15
N ALA A 94 8.86 10.39 -0.38
CA ALA A 94 9.50 11.06 -1.51
C ALA A 94 8.66 10.92 -2.78
N GLU A 95 8.15 9.73 -3.09
CA GLU A 95 7.24 9.51 -4.21
C GLU A 95 5.99 10.40 -4.13
N HIS A 96 5.34 10.45 -2.96
CA HIS A 96 4.20 11.34 -2.74
C HIS A 96 4.58 12.81 -2.87
N HIS A 97 5.76 13.22 -2.39
CA HIS A 97 6.24 14.59 -2.53
C HIS A 97 6.41 14.98 -4.00
N GLU A 98 7.11 14.16 -4.80
CA GLU A 98 7.33 14.39 -6.23
C GLU A 98 6.01 14.40 -7.02
N GLN A 99 5.08 13.50 -6.68
CA GLN A 99 3.75 13.48 -7.29
C GLN A 99 2.98 14.77 -7.00
N GLN A 100 3.01 15.25 -5.76
CA GLN A 100 2.34 16.49 -5.38
C GLN A 100 3.00 17.71 -6.02
N GLU A 101 4.33 17.76 -6.12
CA GLU A 101 5.03 18.82 -6.86
C GLU A 101 4.65 18.81 -8.35
N THR A 102 4.51 17.63 -8.96
CA THR A 102 4.04 17.49 -10.36
C THR A 102 2.60 17.99 -10.53
N ILE A 103 1.68 17.64 -9.61
CA ILE A 103 0.30 18.13 -9.63
C ILE A 103 0.27 19.65 -9.46
N ARG A 104 1.02 20.18 -8.50
CA ARG A 104 1.13 21.63 -8.26
C ARG A 104 1.72 22.35 -9.47
N ALA A 105 2.72 21.77 -10.13
CA ALA A 105 3.30 22.30 -11.36
C ALA A 105 2.26 22.31 -12.50
N GLY A 106 1.46 21.25 -12.62
CA GLY A 106 0.34 21.18 -13.55
C GLY A 106 -0.75 22.23 -13.26
N ASP A 107 -1.09 22.46 -11.99
CA ASP A 107 -2.06 23.48 -11.58
C ASP A 107 -1.52 24.92 -11.73
N ARG A 108 -0.19 25.11 -11.62
CA ARG A 108 0.50 26.37 -11.91
C ARG A 108 0.66 26.64 -13.40
N ALA A 109 0.47 25.64 -14.26
CA ALA A 109 0.53 25.81 -15.71
C ALA A 109 -0.54 26.84 -16.12
N THR A 110 -0.07 28.06 -16.40
CA THR A 110 -0.85 29.29 -16.47
C THR A 110 -1.50 29.48 -17.84
N ASP A 111 -1.77 28.38 -18.56
CA ASP A 111 -2.34 28.44 -19.89
C ASP A 111 -3.82 28.83 -19.80
N GLU A 112 -4.05 30.14 -19.95
CA GLU A 112 -5.36 30.78 -19.93
C GLU A 112 -6.30 30.15 -20.98
N TYR A 113 -5.77 29.59 -22.07
CA TYR A 113 -6.55 28.92 -23.10
C TYR A 113 -7.20 27.63 -22.56
N VAL A 114 -6.44 26.76 -21.89
CA VAL A 114 -6.98 25.51 -21.32
C VAL A 114 -8.00 25.81 -20.21
N ARG A 115 -7.70 26.82 -19.36
CA ARG A 115 -8.57 27.20 -18.24
C ARG A 115 -9.90 27.82 -18.68
N ARG A 116 -9.89 28.59 -19.77
CA ARG A 116 -11.11 29.21 -20.33
C ARG A 116 -11.89 28.29 -21.27
N THR A 117 -11.24 27.33 -21.94
CA THR A 117 -11.90 26.52 -22.97
C THR A 117 -12.88 25.50 -22.37
N ARG A 118 -12.53 24.83 -21.26
CA ARG A 118 -13.44 23.85 -20.63
C ARG A 118 -14.78 24.45 -20.18
N PRO A 119 -14.82 25.63 -19.49
CA PRO A 119 -16.08 26.30 -19.18
C PRO A 119 -16.79 26.92 -20.39
N LYS A 120 -16.06 27.28 -21.46
CA LYS A 120 -16.66 27.85 -22.68
C LYS A 120 -17.45 26.79 -23.45
N MET A 121 -16.90 25.59 -23.62
CA MET A 121 -17.59 24.48 -24.32
C MET A 121 -18.91 24.11 -23.62
N ALA A 122 -18.91 24.03 -22.28
CA ALA A 122 -20.13 23.74 -21.52
C ALA A 122 -21.19 24.85 -21.66
N ARG A 123 -20.77 26.13 -21.65
CA ARG A 123 -21.69 27.27 -21.86
C ARG A 123 -22.26 27.31 -23.28
N GLN A 124 -21.43 27.03 -24.29
CA GLN A 124 -21.87 27.00 -25.69
C GLN A 124 -22.87 25.87 -25.93
N SER A 125 -22.64 24.69 -25.35
CA SER A 125 -23.56 23.56 -25.37
C SER A 125 -24.92 23.92 -24.74
N TRP A 126 -24.94 24.59 -23.58
CA TRP A 126 -26.18 25.08 -22.97
C TRP A 126 -26.98 26.03 -23.88
N TRP A 127 -26.31 27.04 -24.43
CA TRP A 127 -26.96 28.01 -25.32
C TRP A 127 -27.46 27.35 -26.61
N ALA A 128 -26.71 26.39 -27.16
CA ALA A 128 -27.10 25.64 -28.34
C ALA A 128 -28.36 24.79 -28.09
N THR A 129 -28.45 24.11 -26.94
CA THR A 129 -29.66 23.35 -26.57
C THR A 129 -30.87 24.27 -26.39
N ILE A 130 -30.72 25.40 -25.70
CA ILE A 130 -31.81 26.37 -25.51
C ILE A 130 -32.30 26.91 -26.87
N ALA A 131 -31.37 27.33 -27.72
CA ALA A 131 -31.70 27.87 -29.04
C ALA A 131 -32.40 26.82 -29.93
N TYR A 132 -31.98 25.56 -29.86
CA TYR A 132 -32.61 24.45 -30.58
C TYR A 132 -34.04 24.21 -30.11
N VAL A 133 -34.27 24.06 -28.80
CA VAL A 133 -35.60 23.77 -28.26
C VAL A 133 -36.58 24.89 -28.56
N ILE A 134 -36.21 26.14 -28.22
CA ILE A 134 -37.09 27.30 -28.43
C ILE A 134 -37.33 27.55 -29.93
N GLY A 135 -36.29 27.44 -30.77
CA GLY A 135 -36.39 27.70 -32.20
C GLY A 135 -37.29 26.70 -32.93
N PHE A 136 -37.14 25.40 -32.65
CA PHE A 136 -37.94 24.36 -33.29
C PHE A 136 -39.36 24.26 -32.72
N GLU A 137 -39.58 24.53 -31.43
CA GLU A 137 -40.94 24.64 -30.88
C GLU A 137 -41.67 25.88 -31.41
N ALA A 138 -40.99 27.02 -31.54
CA ALA A 138 -41.58 28.21 -32.16
C ALA A 138 -41.91 27.98 -33.64
N ALA A 139 -40.99 27.38 -34.41
CA ALA A 139 -41.23 27.06 -35.82
C ALA A 139 -42.43 26.11 -36.01
N HIS A 140 -42.59 25.14 -35.10
CA HIS A 140 -43.76 24.26 -35.08
C HIS A 140 -45.04 25.03 -34.72
N ALA A 141 -45.00 25.93 -33.73
CA ALA A 141 -46.15 26.76 -33.34
C ALA A 141 -46.62 27.70 -34.46
N PHE A 142 -45.72 28.16 -35.33
CA PHE A 142 -46.03 28.96 -36.51
C PHE A 142 -46.31 28.13 -37.78
N GLY A 143 -46.36 26.79 -37.67
CA GLY A 143 -46.69 25.89 -38.78
C GLY A 143 -45.61 25.76 -39.87
N LEU A 144 -44.38 26.19 -39.59
CA LEU A 144 -43.24 26.12 -40.51
C LEU A 144 -42.60 24.72 -40.55
N THR A 145 -42.83 23.90 -39.52
CA THR A 145 -42.32 22.52 -39.43
C THR A 145 -43.42 21.56 -38.97
N GLN A 146 -43.42 20.32 -39.49
CA GLN A 146 -44.40 19.28 -39.12
C GLN A 146 -44.10 18.61 -37.77
N ALA A 147 -42.89 18.77 -37.25
CA ALA A 147 -42.46 18.25 -35.96
C ALA A 147 -41.77 19.35 -35.14
N GLY A 148 -41.95 19.31 -33.82
CA GLY A 148 -41.26 20.18 -32.86
C GLY A 148 -39.83 19.71 -32.55
N ALA A 149 -39.24 20.26 -31.48
CA ALA A 149 -37.89 19.89 -31.06
C ALA A 149 -37.83 18.41 -30.62
N SER A 150 -36.84 17.65 -31.10
CA SER A 150 -36.66 16.26 -30.69
C SER A 150 -35.82 16.16 -29.42
N MET A 151 -36.29 15.35 -28.47
CA MET A 151 -35.61 15.14 -27.20
C MET A 151 -34.21 14.53 -27.39
N ASP A 152 -34.06 13.62 -28.35
CA ASP A 152 -32.78 12.96 -28.63
C ASP A 152 -31.71 13.96 -29.07
N LEU A 153 -32.04 14.91 -29.94
CA LEU A 153 -31.10 15.95 -30.38
C LEU A 153 -30.82 16.96 -29.26
N ALA A 154 -31.82 17.31 -28.46
CA ALA A 154 -31.63 18.17 -27.29
C ALA A 154 -30.66 17.55 -26.27
N MET A 155 -30.77 16.23 -26.03
CA MET A 155 -29.89 15.49 -25.13
C MET A 155 -28.47 15.35 -25.66
N ILE A 156 -28.29 15.11 -26.96
CA ILE A 156 -26.97 15.10 -27.60
C ILE A 156 -26.29 16.47 -27.48
N LEU A 157 -27.03 17.56 -27.72
CA LEU A 157 -26.52 18.91 -27.60
C LEU A 157 -26.19 19.30 -26.15
N LEU A 158 -26.93 18.76 -25.17
CA LEU A 158 -26.72 19.00 -23.73
C LEU A 158 -25.61 18.13 -23.13
N ALA A 159 -25.24 17.02 -23.77
CA ALA A 159 -24.29 16.04 -23.22
C ALA A 159 -22.94 16.64 -22.80
N PRO A 160 -22.29 17.54 -23.56
CA PRO A 160 -21.03 18.17 -23.14
C PRO A 160 -21.18 19.03 -21.87
N ALA A 161 -22.30 19.75 -21.74
CA ALA A 161 -22.61 20.53 -20.56
C ALA A 161 -22.92 19.65 -19.34
N ALA A 162 -23.70 18.60 -19.52
CA ALA A 162 -24.04 17.64 -18.48
C ALA A 162 -22.79 16.90 -17.97
N ALA A 163 -21.87 16.51 -18.86
CA ALA A 163 -20.59 15.90 -18.50
C ALA A 163 -19.73 16.87 -17.66
N TYR A 164 -19.61 18.13 -18.11
CA TYR A 164 -18.82 19.13 -17.38
C TYR A 164 -19.34 19.41 -15.96
N ILE A 165 -20.67 19.46 -15.77
CA ILE A 165 -21.29 19.66 -14.45
C ILE A 165 -21.23 18.37 -13.62
N GLY A 166 -21.56 17.22 -14.23
CA GLY A 166 -21.64 15.91 -13.58
C GLY A 166 -20.32 15.45 -12.99
N PHE A 167 -19.20 15.59 -13.72
CA PHE A 167 -17.88 15.25 -13.19
C PHE A 167 -17.45 16.16 -12.03
N ARG A 168 -17.92 17.41 -11.98
CA ARG A 168 -17.59 18.36 -10.90
C ARG A 168 -18.44 18.14 -9.64
N THR A 169 -19.71 17.75 -9.77
CA THR A 169 -20.57 17.46 -8.62
C THR A 169 -20.30 16.08 -8.04
N TRP A 170 -20.02 15.08 -8.87
CA TRP A 170 -19.61 13.75 -8.40
C TRP A 170 -18.26 13.74 -7.71
N ASP A 171 -17.25 14.51 -8.16
CA ASP A 171 -15.96 14.62 -7.46
C ASP A 171 -16.12 15.19 -6.04
N LYS A 172 -17.02 16.16 -5.85
CA LYS A 172 -17.32 16.73 -4.52
C LYS A 172 -18.13 15.80 -3.64
N TRP A 173 -19.09 15.06 -4.20
CA TRP A 173 -19.88 14.07 -3.48
C TRP A 173 -19.05 12.85 -3.06
N GLY A 174 -18.13 12.39 -3.91
CA GLY A 174 -17.17 11.34 -3.56
C GLY A 174 -16.31 11.75 -2.37
N LYS A 175 -15.65 12.91 -2.44
CA LYS A 175 -14.80 13.42 -1.35
C LYS A 175 -15.57 13.62 -0.03
N ALA A 176 -16.83 14.08 -0.08
CA ALA A 176 -17.66 14.22 1.12
C ALA A 176 -18.05 12.86 1.74
N ARG A 177 -18.36 11.83 0.93
CA ARG A 177 -18.66 10.48 1.44
C ARG A 177 -17.45 9.79 2.05
N PHE A 178 -16.24 10.00 1.51
CA PHE A 178 -15.02 9.43 2.09
C PHE A 178 -14.49 10.20 3.31
N ALA A 179 -14.72 11.52 3.39
CA ALA A 179 -14.38 12.31 4.59
C ALA A 179 -15.27 11.98 5.80
N GLY A 180 -16.52 11.56 5.59
CA GLY A 180 -17.45 11.15 6.65
C GLY A 180 -17.16 9.77 7.26
N VAL A 181 -16.37 8.92 6.59
CA VAL A 181 -16.00 7.57 7.08
C VAL A 181 -14.70 7.60 7.90
N ALA A 182 -13.89 8.65 7.79
CA ALA A 182 -12.64 8.79 8.55
C ALA A 182 -12.81 9.37 9.97
N ASN A 183 -14.03 9.78 10.36
CA ASN A 183 -14.35 10.37 11.67
C ASN A 183 -15.50 9.64 12.40
N GLY A 184 -15.75 8.37 12.07
CA GLY A 184 -16.75 7.51 12.73
C GLY A 184 -16.11 6.27 13.33
#